data_AF-A0A7C3NQ24-F1
#
_entry.id   AF-A0A7C3NQ24-F1
#
_cell.length_a   1.000
_cell.length_b   1.000
_cell.length_c   1.000
_cell.angle_alpha   90.00
_cell.angle_beta   90.00
_cell.angle_gamma   90.00
#
_symmetry.space_group_name_H-M   'P 1'
#
loop_
_entity.id
_entity.type
_entity.pdbx_description
1 polymer ?
#
loop_
_entity_poly.entity_id
_entity_poly.type
_entity_poly.pdbx_seq_one_letter_code
_entity_poly.pdbx_strand_id
1 'polypeptide(L)'
;MEKPGLGCLIIASLIGANWAEATYIIKLKNGNEYLTNRYWHRGSQILFDAEGGIFGVDKVLVRNIEKTDKVIKLITPASLAPPDRTQVEAKEDDSRTNKDSPPPDKKTPAIKDENDPIYKEFSFLRGQSANLPIMSRTELEDYVTKIAKLISTIQKERKTNQFLQEYSELNALANRVEETIKALR
;
A
#
# COMPACT_ATOMS: atom_id res chain seq x y z
N MET A 1 -60.50 4.61 39.89
CA MET A 1 -60.87 4.96 38.49
C MET A 1 -60.27 6.33 38.21
N GLU A 2 -59.76 6.57 36.99
CA GLU A 2 -59.22 7.84 36.45
C GLU A 2 -57.68 8.04 36.40
N LYS A 3 -57.13 7.42 35.33
CA LYS A 3 -56.10 7.80 34.34
C LYS A 3 -54.66 8.32 34.70
N PRO A 4 -53.63 7.81 33.99
CA PRO A 4 -52.21 8.13 34.18
C PRO A 4 -51.72 9.35 33.38
N GLY A 5 -50.85 10.14 34.00
CA GLY A 5 -50.20 11.31 33.40
C GLY A 5 -48.87 10.97 32.71
N LEU A 6 -48.90 11.11 31.38
CA LEU A 6 -47.86 11.71 30.53
C LEU A 6 -46.44 11.11 30.61
N GLY A 7 -46.21 10.11 29.76
CA GLY A 7 -44.88 9.66 29.40
C GLY A 7 -44.09 10.73 28.64
N CYS A 8 -42.91 11.07 29.17
CA CYS A 8 -41.87 11.75 28.41
C CYS A 8 -41.16 10.73 27.53
N LEU A 9 -41.55 10.68 26.26
CA LEU A 9 -40.90 9.90 25.23
C LEU A 9 -39.64 10.67 24.80
N ILE A 10 -38.49 10.33 25.40
CA ILE A 10 -37.19 10.83 24.94
C ILE A 10 -36.87 10.09 23.63
N ILE A 11 -37.20 10.72 22.51
CA ILE A 11 -36.69 10.33 21.20
C ILE A 11 -35.21 10.73 21.19
N ALA A 12 -34.35 9.82 21.65
CA ALA A 12 -32.92 9.94 21.43
C ALA A 12 -32.68 9.81 19.93
N SER A 13 -32.44 10.95 19.28
CA SER A 13 -31.95 11.01 17.90
C SER A 13 -30.62 10.26 17.83
N LEU A 14 -30.68 8.99 17.42
CA LEU A 14 -29.54 8.28 16.87
C LEU A 14 -29.22 8.93 15.52
N ILE A 15 -28.49 10.05 15.58
CA ILE A 15 -27.79 10.59 14.43
C ILE A 15 -26.81 9.50 14.04
N GLY A 16 -27.13 8.78 12.96
CA GLY A 16 -26.21 7.89 12.31
C GLY A 16 -24.98 8.71 11.95
N ALA A 17 -23.92 8.57 12.73
CA ALA A 17 -22.60 8.95 12.30
C ALA A 17 -22.33 8.08 11.07
N ASN A 18 -22.52 8.67 9.89
CA ASN A 18 -22.04 8.10 8.66
C ASN A 18 -20.52 8.32 8.72
N TRP A 19 -19.80 7.40 9.37
CA TRP A 19 -18.35 7.38 9.34
C TRP A 19 -17.99 7.09 7.89
N ALA A 20 -17.80 8.14 7.11
CA ALA A 20 -17.13 8.02 5.83
C ALA A 20 -15.76 7.43 6.16
N GLU A 21 -15.58 6.14 5.88
CA GLU A 21 -14.31 5.42 5.98
C GLU A 21 -13.29 6.20 5.17
N ALA A 22 -12.47 6.98 5.87
CA ALA A 22 -11.45 7.79 5.24
C ALA A 22 -10.42 6.87 4.62
N THR A 23 -10.22 6.98 3.31
CA THR A 23 -9.14 6.26 2.64
C THR A 23 -7.86 7.10 2.74
N TYR A 24 -6.72 6.44 2.92
CA TYR A 24 -5.39 7.04 3.03
C TYR A 24 -4.48 6.50 1.93
N ILE A 25 -3.67 7.37 1.35
CA ILE A 25 -2.57 7.02 0.45
C ILE A 25 -1.26 7.22 1.21
N ILE A 26 -0.56 6.13 1.48
CA ILE A 26 0.77 6.12 2.08
C ILE A 26 1.79 6.15 0.93
N LYS A 27 2.42 7.30 0.72
CA LYS A 27 3.45 7.51 -0.30
C LYS A 27 4.82 7.23 0.29
N LEU A 28 5.57 6.33 -0.33
CA LEU A 28 6.92 5.96 0.08
C LEU A 28 7.97 6.72 -0.73
N LYS A 29 9.17 6.83 -0.17
CA LYS A 29 10.30 7.53 -0.82
C LYS A 29 10.82 6.85 -2.07
N ASN A 30 10.56 5.54 -2.23
CA ASN A 30 10.87 4.79 -3.44
C ASN A 30 9.85 5.03 -4.59
N GLY A 31 8.83 5.86 -4.35
CA GLY A 31 7.78 6.15 -5.34
C GLY A 31 6.56 5.24 -5.26
N ASN A 32 6.58 4.21 -4.41
CA ASN A 32 5.42 3.33 -4.24
C ASN A 32 4.35 4.00 -3.38
N GLU A 33 3.09 3.74 -3.70
CA GLU A 33 1.94 4.27 -3.00
C GLU A 33 1.05 3.11 -2.54
N TYR A 34 0.55 3.19 -1.31
CA TYR A 34 -0.33 2.18 -0.72
C TYR A 34 -1.64 2.81 -0.30
N LEU A 35 -2.75 2.25 -0.77
CA LEU A 35 -4.09 2.68 -0.39
C LEU A 35 -4.58 1.85 0.82
N THR A 36 -5.08 2.50 1.85
CA THR A 36 -5.57 1.82 3.07
C THR A 36 -6.71 2.59 3.73
N ASN A 37 -7.64 1.91 4.40
CA ASN A 37 -8.67 2.58 5.22
C ASN A 37 -8.13 3.08 6.55
N ARG A 38 -7.04 2.48 7.03
CA ARG A 38 -6.53 2.74 8.37
C ARG A 38 -5.03 2.53 8.43
N TYR A 39 -4.37 3.47 9.08
CA TYR A 39 -2.99 3.34 9.48
C TYR A 39 -2.83 3.76 10.95
N TRP A 40 -1.76 3.30 11.59
CA TRP A 40 -1.40 3.71 12.93
C TRP A 40 0.11 3.69 13.11
N HIS A 41 0.59 4.46 14.08
CA HIS A 41 2.00 4.49 14.42
C HIS A 41 2.31 3.43 15.48
N ARG A 42 3.37 2.65 15.28
CA ARG A 42 3.94 1.77 16.30
C ARG A 42 5.46 1.93 16.30
N GLY A 43 5.99 2.58 17.34
CA GLY A 43 7.43 2.86 17.44
C GLY A 43 7.95 3.67 16.26
N SER A 44 8.96 3.14 15.56
CA SER A 44 9.55 3.73 14.34
C SER A 44 8.76 3.44 13.06
N GLN A 45 7.67 2.69 13.14
CA GLN A 45 6.92 2.20 11.97
C GLN A 45 5.55 2.85 11.84
N ILE A 46 5.09 2.88 10.59
CA ILE A 46 3.71 3.11 10.19
C ILE A 46 3.15 1.76 9.78
N LEU A 47 2.12 1.33 10.49
CA LEU A 47 1.38 0.11 10.20
C LEU A 47 0.08 0.47 9.49
N PHE A 48 -0.34 -0.36 8.55
CA PHE A 48 -1.60 -0.18 7.84
C PHE A 48 -2.17 -1.49 7.35
N ASP A 49 -3.48 -1.50 7.12
CA ASP A 49 -4.16 -2.65 6.53
C ASP A 49 -3.84 -2.71 5.03
N ALA A 50 -3.35 -3.87 4.58
CA ALA A 50 -3.00 -4.17 3.19
C ALA A 50 -3.56 -5.55 2.78
N GLU A 51 -3.51 -5.86 1.49
CA GLU A 51 -3.85 -7.19 1.01
C GLU A 51 -2.88 -8.23 1.60
N GLY A 52 -3.42 -9.19 2.36
CA GLY A 52 -2.62 -10.16 3.13
C GLY A 52 -2.35 -9.80 4.59
N GLY A 53 -2.91 -8.70 5.11
CA GLY A 53 -2.90 -8.38 6.55
C GLY A 53 -2.29 -7.03 6.88
N ILE A 54 -1.56 -6.96 8.00
CA ILE A 54 -0.98 -5.71 8.49
C ILE A 54 0.41 -5.52 7.89
N PHE A 55 0.59 -4.44 7.14
CA PHE A 55 1.88 -4.05 6.57
C PHE A 55 2.55 -2.97 7.41
N GLY A 56 3.85 -3.14 7.67
CA GLY A 56 4.64 -2.19 8.46
C GLY A 56 5.81 -1.62 7.69
N VAL A 57 5.84 -0.29 7.55
CA VAL A 57 6.93 0.44 6.91
C VAL A 57 7.59 1.40 7.89
N ASP A 58 8.92 1.49 7.87
CA ASP A 58 9.63 2.45 8.71
C ASP A 58 9.28 3.89 8.30
N LYS A 59 9.03 4.74 9.30
CA LYS A 59 8.69 6.17 9.12
C LYS A 59 9.70 6.90 8.23
N VAL A 60 10.97 6.50 8.30
CA VAL A 60 12.05 7.10 7.49
C VAL A 60 11.91 6.82 6.00
N LEU A 61 11.17 5.77 5.61
CA LEU A 61 10.90 5.38 4.23
C LEU A 61 9.60 5.99 3.70
N VAL A 62 8.78 6.58 4.58
CA VAL A 62 7.53 7.25 4.19
C VAL A 62 7.84 8.68 3.76
N ARG A 63 7.30 9.07 2.61
CA ARG A 63 7.39 10.42 2.06
C ARG A 63 6.23 11.29 2.52
N ASN A 64 5.00 10.79 2.40
CA ASN A 64 3.79 11.52 2.78
C ASN A 64 2.64 10.54 3.08
N ILE A 65 1.64 10.97 3.86
CA ILE A 65 0.36 10.27 3.99
C ILE A 65 -0.75 11.27 3.68
N GLU A 66 -1.59 10.95 2.69
CA GLU A 66 -2.66 11.82 2.23
C GLU A 66 -4.01 11.15 2.44
N LYS A 67 -5.00 11.92 2.92
CA LYS A 67 -6.39 11.46 2.96
C LYS A 67 -7.00 11.61 1.57
N THR A 68 -7.76 10.62 1.12
CA THR A 68 -8.45 10.63 -0.17
C THR A 68 -9.86 10.09 -0.03
N ASP A 69 -10.77 10.64 -0.83
CA ASP A 69 -12.14 10.14 -0.99
C ASP A 69 -12.24 9.12 -2.13
N LYS A 70 -11.11 8.64 -2.67
CA LYS A 70 -11.10 7.57 -3.68
C LYS A 70 -11.69 6.30 -3.06
N VAL A 71 -12.90 5.94 -3.52
CA VAL A 71 -13.57 4.70 -3.16
C VAL A 71 -12.67 3.52 -3.52
N ILE A 72 -12.34 2.70 -2.52
CA ILE A 72 -11.50 1.52 -2.68
C ILE A 72 -12.22 0.49 -3.56
N LYS A 73 -11.83 0.40 -4.83
CA LYS A 73 -11.43 -0.90 -5.37
C LYS A 73 -9.97 -1.06 -4.95
N LEU A 74 -9.57 -2.18 -4.35
CA LEU A 74 -8.15 -2.41 -4.04
C LEU A 74 -7.34 -2.26 -5.33
N ILE A 75 -6.62 -1.14 -5.46
CA ILE A 75 -5.83 -0.82 -6.64
C ILE A 75 -4.41 -1.36 -6.37
N THR A 76 -4.18 -2.58 -6.83
CA THR A 76 -2.99 -3.03 -7.55
C THR A 76 -2.09 -1.87 -8.04
N PRO A 77 -0.74 -1.91 -7.87
CA PRO A 77 0.21 -0.88 -8.33
C PRO A 77 0.27 -0.61 -9.86
N ALA A 78 -0.75 -0.99 -10.64
CA ALA A 78 -0.84 -0.77 -12.09
C ALA A 78 -1.71 0.43 -12.52
N SER A 79 -2.39 1.15 -11.62
CA SER A 79 -3.14 2.36 -12.01
C SER A 79 -2.27 3.63 -11.92
N LEU A 80 -1.18 3.63 -12.66
CA LEU A 80 -0.44 4.83 -13.04
C LEU A 80 -0.73 5.11 -14.52
N ALA A 81 -1.92 5.66 -14.79
CA ALA A 81 -2.02 6.59 -15.91
C ALA A 81 -1.33 7.90 -15.47
N PRO A 82 -0.44 8.49 -16.29
CA PRO A 82 0.22 9.73 -15.92
C PRO A 82 -0.85 10.83 -15.71
N PRO A 83 -0.82 11.58 -14.60
CA PRO A 83 -1.65 12.76 -14.50
C PRO A 83 -1.13 13.76 -15.53
N ASP A 84 -1.98 13.99 -16.51
CA ASP A 84 -1.88 15.06 -17.49
C ASP A 84 -1.60 16.39 -16.75
N ARG A 85 -0.54 17.07 -17.17
CA ARG A 85 -0.20 18.40 -16.69
C ARG A 85 -1.10 19.39 -17.41
N THR A 86 -1.83 20.22 -16.66
CA THR A 86 -2.32 21.60 -16.97
C THR A 86 -3.54 21.83 -16.05
N GLN A 87 -3.73 22.88 -15.24
CA GLN A 87 -3.03 24.12 -14.90
C GLN A 87 -3.76 24.71 -13.64
N VAL A 88 -3.05 25.54 -12.87
CA VAL A 88 -3.44 26.74 -12.04
C VAL A 88 -4.91 26.99 -11.65
N GLU A 89 -5.31 27.62 -10.54
CA GLU A 89 -4.77 28.57 -9.54
C GLU A 89 -5.84 28.54 -8.39
N ALA A 90 -5.65 28.87 -7.12
CA ALA A 90 -5.04 30.06 -6.54
C ALA A 90 -4.85 29.89 -5.00
N LYS A 91 -3.75 30.45 -4.51
CA LYS A 91 -3.55 31.34 -3.34
C LYS A 91 -4.22 31.03 -1.98
N GLU A 92 -3.62 31.27 -0.81
CA GLU A 92 -2.30 31.72 -0.31
C GLU A 92 -2.40 31.73 1.24
N ASP A 93 -1.30 32.04 1.92
CA ASP A 93 -1.13 32.46 3.33
C ASP A 93 -0.57 31.37 4.27
N ASP A 94 0.76 31.23 4.38
CA ASP A 94 1.78 32.07 5.08
C ASP A 94 1.92 31.72 6.57
N SER A 95 3.03 31.05 6.92
CA SER A 95 3.98 31.59 7.91
C SER A 95 5.14 30.63 8.21
N ARG A 96 6.31 31.03 7.69
CA ARG A 96 7.61 31.24 8.39
C ARG A 96 8.45 30.05 8.93
N THR A 97 9.58 29.88 8.24
CA THR A 97 10.97 30.12 8.73
C THR A 97 11.66 29.15 9.70
N ASN A 98 12.60 28.34 9.19
CA ASN A 98 14.07 28.37 9.44
C ASN A 98 14.69 27.08 8.84
N LYS A 99 15.62 27.17 7.88
CA LYS A 99 17.08 27.34 8.02
C LYS A 99 17.79 26.07 8.52
N ASP A 100 18.75 25.65 7.70
CA ASP A 100 19.68 24.52 7.86
C ASP A 100 19.09 23.10 7.79
N SER A 101 19.17 22.50 6.61
CA SER A 101 19.35 21.07 6.49
C SER A 101 20.60 20.82 5.64
N PRO A 102 21.64 20.17 6.18
CA PRO A 102 22.74 19.68 5.34
C PRO A 102 22.16 18.70 4.30
N PRO A 103 22.83 18.54 3.13
CA PRO A 103 22.34 17.67 2.08
C PRO A 103 22.06 16.27 2.64
N PRO A 104 20.93 15.63 2.30
CA PRO A 104 20.64 14.30 2.81
C PRO A 104 21.68 13.35 2.23
N ASP A 105 22.63 12.99 3.10
CA ASP A 105 23.54 11.89 2.88
C ASP A 105 22.75 10.69 2.37
N LYS A 106 23.20 10.20 1.21
CA LYS A 106 22.78 8.93 0.63
C LYS A 106 23.11 7.80 1.61
N LYS A 107 22.27 7.58 2.61
CA LYS A 107 22.18 6.27 3.26
C LYS A 107 21.28 5.39 2.41
N THR A 108 21.92 4.78 1.42
CA THR A 108 21.50 3.55 0.78
C THR A 108 20.93 2.60 1.84
N PRO A 109 19.67 2.14 1.72
CA PRO A 109 19.16 1.16 2.66
C PRO A 109 19.87 -0.18 2.40
N ALA A 110 20.50 -0.68 3.47
CA ALA A 110 21.00 -2.03 3.70
C ALA A 110 21.89 -2.66 2.61
N ILE A 111 23.10 -3.04 3.02
CA ILE A 111 23.97 -3.95 2.27
C ILE A 111 23.16 -5.21 1.97
N LYS A 112 22.75 -5.39 0.71
CA LYS A 112 22.00 -6.56 0.26
C LYS A 112 22.97 -7.74 0.23
N ASP A 113 22.73 -8.74 1.06
CA ASP A 113 23.47 -9.99 0.99
C ASP A 113 22.99 -10.76 -0.25
N GLU A 114 23.83 -10.83 -1.28
CA GLU A 114 23.55 -11.61 -2.50
C GLU A 114 23.32 -13.10 -2.21
N ASN A 115 23.70 -13.58 -1.02
CA ASN A 115 23.43 -14.94 -0.58
C ASN A 115 22.10 -15.13 0.12
N ASP A 116 21.32 -14.07 0.38
CA ASP A 116 20.02 -14.19 1.03
C ASP A 116 19.06 -15.04 0.16
N PRO A 117 18.45 -16.10 0.72
CA PRO A 117 17.54 -16.97 -0.01
C PRO A 117 16.33 -16.22 -0.60
N ILE A 118 15.83 -15.18 0.07
CA ILE A 118 14.72 -14.35 -0.42
C ILE A 118 15.13 -13.62 -1.69
N TYR A 119 16.36 -13.07 -1.73
CA TYR A 119 16.86 -12.36 -2.90
C TYR A 119 17.06 -13.30 -4.10
N LYS A 120 17.56 -14.52 -3.85
CA LYS A 120 17.72 -15.55 -4.89
C LYS A 120 16.38 -15.99 -5.47
N GLU A 121 15.39 -16.25 -4.62
CA GLU A 121 14.05 -16.64 -5.06
C GLU A 121 13.36 -15.49 -5.81
N PHE A 122 13.49 -14.26 -5.32
CA PHE A 122 13.03 -13.06 -6.03
C PHE A 122 13.65 -12.95 -7.43
N SER A 123 14.98 -13.07 -7.53
CA SER A 123 15.70 -12.96 -8.79
C SER A 123 15.30 -14.05 -9.79
N PHE A 124 15.09 -15.27 -9.30
CA PHE A 124 14.61 -16.39 -10.10
C PHE A 124 13.19 -16.15 -10.63
N LEU A 125 12.27 -15.67 -9.78
CA LEU A 125 10.91 -15.32 -10.20
C LEU A 125 10.95 -14.17 -11.20
N ARG A 126 11.70 -13.10 -10.91
CA ARG A 126 11.86 -11.96 -11.81
C ARG A 126 12.40 -12.39 -13.18
N GLY A 127 13.36 -13.31 -13.24
CA GLY A 127 13.86 -13.86 -14.50
C GLY A 127 12.79 -14.59 -15.32
N GLN A 128 11.94 -15.38 -14.66
CA GLN A 128 10.82 -16.06 -15.32
C GLN A 128 9.74 -15.12 -15.86
N SER A 129 9.66 -13.89 -15.34
CA SER A 129 8.63 -12.93 -15.77
C SER A 129 8.71 -12.53 -17.25
N ALA A 130 9.87 -12.72 -17.89
CA ALA A 130 10.03 -12.49 -19.33
C ALA A 130 9.24 -13.50 -20.17
N ASN A 131 8.93 -14.67 -19.62
CA ASN A 131 8.25 -15.76 -20.34
C ASN A 131 6.74 -15.77 -20.12
N LEU A 132 6.17 -14.82 -19.35
CA LEU A 132 4.73 -14.77 -19.06
C LEU A 132 3.82 -14.90 -20.29
N PRO A 133 4.11 -14.27 -21.45
CA PRO A 133 3.24 -14.38 -22.62
C PRO A 133 3.20 -15.78 -23.26
N ILE A 134 4.18 -16.63 -22.94
CA ILE A 134 4.37 -17.96 -23.56
C ILE A 134 3.95 -19.07 -22.59
N MET A 135 3.79 -18.75 -21.30
CA MET A 135 3.36 -19.71 -20.29
C MET A 135 1.90 -20.13 -20.50
N SER A 136 1.64 -21.42 -20.27
CA SER A 136 0.29 -21.95 -20.16
C SER A 136 -0.43 -21.40 -18.93
N ARG A 137 -1.76 -21.50 -18.91
CA ARG A 137 -2.57 -21.09 -17.76
C ARG A 137 -2.13 -21.75 -16.45
N THR A 138 -1.84 -23.06 -16.47
CA THR A 138 -1.41 -23.80 -15.28
C THR A 138 -0.04 -23.32 -14.79
N GLU A 139 0.88 -22.99 -15.69
CA GLU A 139 2.17 -22.40 -15.32
C GLU A 139 2.02 -21.00 -14.72
N LEU A 140 1.10 -20.18 -15.25
CA LEU A 140 0.79 -18.88 -14.68
C LEU A 140 0.18 -19.00 -13.28
N GLU A 141 -0.73 -19.95 -13.05
CA GLU A 141 -1.34 -20.21 -11.73
C GLU A 141 -0.30 -20.68 -10.69
N ASP A 142 0.62 -21.58 -11.09
CA ASP A 142 1.75 -22.00 -10.24
C ASP A 142 2.71 -20.83 -9.95
N TYR A 143 2.93 -19.97 -10.93
CA TYR A 143 3.77 -18.79 -10.79
C TYR A 143 3.19 -17.75 -9.81
N VAL A 144 1.87 -17.48 -9.87
CA VAL A 144 1.19 -16.66 -8.84
C VAL A 144 1.38 -17.26 -7.44
N THR A 145 1.24 -18.58 -7.33
CA THR A 145 1.41 -19.29 -6.04
C THR A 145 2.82 -19.11 -5.48
N LYS A 146 3.85 -19.21 -6.33
CA LYS A 146 5.25 -18.97 -5.94
C LYS A 146 5.49 -17.53 -5.49
N ILE A 147 4.91 -16.55 -6.19
CA ILE A 147 5.00 -15.13 -5.80
C ILE A 147 4.33 -14.91 -4.43
N ALA A 148 3.10 -15.42 -4.24
CA ALA A 148 2.37 -15.29 -2.99
C ALA A 148 3.13 -15.93 -1.82
N LYS A 149 3.77 -17.08 -2.04
CA LYS A 149 4.63 -17.74 -1.06
C LYS A 149 5.80 -16.85 -0.65
N LEU A 150 6.51 -16.25 -1.60
CA LEU A 150 7.64 -15.37 -1.30
C LEU A 150 7.21 -14.10 -0.56
N ILE A 151 6.10 -13.48 -0.97
CA ILE A 151 5.48 -12.34 -0.27
C ILE A 151 5.18 -12.71 1.19
N SER A 152 4.57 -13.89 1.41
CA SER A 152 4.26 -14.39 2.75
C SER A 152 5.52 -14.64 3.58
N THR A 153 6.58 -15.20 2.99
CA THR A 153 7.89 -15.39 3.65
C THR A 153 8.47 -14.05 4.11
N ILE A 154 8.51 -13.04 3.24
CA ILE A 154 9.03 -11.70 3.57
C ILE A 154 8.26 -11.09 4.76
N GLN A 155 6.93 -11.22 4.76
CA GLN A 155 6.09 -10.73 5.86
C GLN A 155 6.32 -11.50 7.16
N LYS A 156 6.33 -12.84 7.10
CA LYS A 156 6.51 -13.71 8.27
C LYS A 156 7.86 -13.49 8.94
N GLU A 157 8.92 -13.29 8.16
CA GLU A 157 10.25 -12.97 8.67
C GLU A 157 10.41 -11.50 9.09
N ARG A 158 9.36 -10.67 8.91
CA ARG A 158 9.38 -9.22 9.18
C ARG A 158 10.48 -8.46 8.44
N LYS A 159 10.88 -8.98 7.27
CA LYS A 159 11.93 -8.40 6.42
C LYS A 159 11.40 -7.45 5.36
N THR A 160 10.12 -7.08 5.44
CA THR A 160 9.45 -6.14 4.52
C THR A 160 10.22 -4.84 4.30
N ASN A 161 10.79 -4.24 5.34
CA ASN A 161 11.56 -2.99 5.18
C ASN A 161 12.90 -3.22 4.49
N GLN A 162 13.53 -4.38 4.68
CA GLN A 162 14.78 -4.76 4.03
C GLN A 162 14.57 -5.06 2.54
N PHE A 163 13.46 -5.71 2.20
CA PHE A 163 13.08 -6.09 0.84
C PHE A 163 11.96 -5.22 0.29
N LEU A 164 11.86 -3.96 0.71
CA LEU A 164 10.70 -3.13 0.39
C LEU A 164 10.51 -2.97 -1.13
N GLN A 165 11.61 -2.81 -1.86
CA GLN A 165 11.57 -2.70 -3.30
C GLN A 165 11.12 -4.02 -3.94
N GLU A 166 11.77 -5.12 -3.57
CA GLU A 166 11.50 -6.47 -4.10
C GLU A 166 10.06 -6.90 -3.78
N TYR A 167 9.57 -6.59 -2.58
CA TYR A 167 8.19 -6.83 -2.16
C TYR A 167 7.20 -6.08 -3.05
N SER A 168 7.44 -4.80 -3.35
CA SER A 168 6.58 -4.05 -4.26
C SER A 168 6.63 -4.60 -5.69
N GLU A 169 7.81 -4.99 -6.17
CA GLU A 169 7.97 -5.63 -7.49
C GLU A 169 7.24 -6.98 -7.58
N LEU A 170 7.25 -7.79 -6.52
CA LEU A 170 6.51 -9.04 -6.45
C LEU A 170 5.00 -8.82 -6.54
N ASN A 171 4.46 -7.82 -5.85
CA ASN A 171 3.05 -7.47 -5.97
C ASN A 171 2.71 -7.01 -7.40
N ALA A 172 3.52 -6.14 -8.00
CA ALA A 172 3.32 -5.73 -9.39
C ALA A 172 3.37 -6.92 -10.36
N LEU A 173 4.25 -7.88 -10.10
CA LEU A 173 4.37 -9.09 -10.89
C LEU A 173 3.14 -10.00 -10.75
N ALA A 174 2.65 -10.25 -9.54
CA ALA A 174 1.43 -11.04 -9.31
C ALA A 174 0.25 -10.48 -10.11
N ASN A 175 0.07 -9.16 -10.06
CA ASN A 175 -0.98 -8.47 -10.81
C ASN A 175 -0.85 -8.64 -12.33
N ARG A 176 0.37 -8.53 -12.89
CA ARG A 176 0.58 -8.78 -14.34
C ARG A 176 0.24 -10.21 -14.74
N VAL A 177 0.56 -11.18 -13.88
CA VAL A 177 0.26 -12.60 -14.13
C VAL A 177 -1.25 -12.81 -14.12
N GLU A 178 -1.96 -12.23 -13.15
CA GLU A 178 -3.43 -12.27 -13.11
C GLU A 178 -4.07 -11.66 -14.35
N GLU A 179 -3.59 -10.50 -14.82
CA GLU A 179 -4.07 -9.90 -16.07
C GLU A 179 -3.81 -10.81 -17.28
N THR A 180 -2.67 -11.50 -17.32
CA THR A 180 -2.35 -12.48 -18.37
C THR A 180 -3.31 -13.68 -18.32
N ILE A 181 -3.58 -14.21 -17.13
CA ILE A 181 -4.56 -15.30 -16.93
C ILE A 181 -5.95 -14.86 -17.38
N LYS A 182 -6.36 -13.62 -17.07
CA LYS A 182 -7.65 -13.06 -17.51
C LYS A 182 -7.72 -12.92 -19.02
N ALA A 183 -6.63 -12.54 -19.70
CA ALA A 183 -6.58 -12.42 -21.15
C ALA A 183 -6.64 -13.76 -21.89
N LEU A 184 -6.33 -14.88 -21.23
CA LEU A 184 -6.46 -16.23 -21.77
C LEU A 184 -7.89 -16.81 -21.67
N ARG A 185 -8.83 -16.07 -21.08
CA ARG A 185 -10.23 -16.49 -20.87
C ARG A 185 -11.13 -16.05 -22.01
#